data_AF-A0A4Q3GXI2-F1
#
_entry.id   AF-A0A4Q3GXI2-F1
#
_cell.length_a   1.000
_cell.length_b   1.000
_cell.length_c   1.000
_cell.angle_alpha   90.00
_cell.angle_beta   90.00
_cell.angle_gamma   90.00
#
_symmetry.space_group_name_H-M   'P 1'
#
loop_
_entity.id
_entity.type
_entity.pdbx_description
1 polymer ?
#
loop_
_entity_poly.entity_id
_entity_poly.type
_entity_poly.pdbx_seq_one_letter_code
_entity_poly.pdbx_strand_id
1 'polypeptide(L)'
;CWDRTASPAGEHGVTTVVMGNCGLSLAPVRPGFGARITKMFNKIEDIDTSFFDAAVPYSWTSFPEYLDFIREGLGVNVAPVVGHSILRHFVMGEAAQQRTATDAEIEQMCGLLREAIEAGAFGLSMSFKHLTDDHDQPMASAFADLEERVALARTVVDAGRLYIQATLESSDMDLKLEEYEELGQIAIESGACCSALAVMDLPHQGSQYQLEIDKLAELRARGARIYGQTMTRPLDFSFRLTKAISLFYLAPVWSDIMVKPVGERKAILADPAVWPSLDEALKNYASGSIVQNFKIREVRAAGNEAYLGLTLREAGEKMGRSPVEAMLTIAAADDFETLFDCTGLVHGNVDVVASLLDNPLLQ
;
A
#
# COMPACT_ATOMS: atom_id res chain seq x y z
N CYS A 1 14.98 3.12 -17.42
CA CYS A 1 13.98 2.23 -16.79
C CYS A 1 14.58 0.84 -16.52
N TRP A 2 14.48 0.32 -15.28
CA TRP A 2 15.05 -0.97 -14.84
C TRP A 2 14.21 -2.19 -15.26
N ASP A 3 12.88 -2.08 -15.29
CA ASP A 3 11.98 -3.02 -15.94
C ASP A 3 11.18 -2.29 -17.01
N ARG A 4 11.65 -2.39 -18.26
CA ARG A 4 11.02 -1.72 -19.40
C ARG A 4 9.69 -2.34 -19.80
N THR A 5 9.45 -3.58 -19.42
CA THR A 5 8.25 -4.35 -19.83
C THR A 5 7.14 -4.29 -18.80
N ALA A 6 7.44 -3.80 -17.59
CA ALA A 6 6.56 -3.89 -16.42
C ALA A 6 6.05 -5.33 -16.22
N SER A 7 6.92 -6.33 -16.39
CA SER A 7 6.50 -7.73 -16.32
C SER A 7 6.03 -8.07 -14.89
N PRO A 8 4.93 -8.83 -14.72
CA PRO A 8 4.17 -9.55 -15.75
C PRO A 8 2.94 -8.80 -16.31
N ALA A 9 2.84 -7.47 -16.17
CA ALA A 9 1.64 -6.71 -16.53
C ALA A 9 1.16 -7.00 -17.98
N GLY A 10 2.08 -6.99 -18.94
CA GLY A 10 1.77 -7.32 -20.34
C GLY A 10 1.26 -8.76 -20.54
N GLU A 11 1.72 -9.73 -19.73
CA GLU A 11 1.25 -11.12 -19.76
C GLU A 11 -0.20 -11.24 -19.27
N HIS A 12 -0.65 -10.27 -18.48
CA HIS A 12 -2.04 -10.13 -18.03
C HIS A 12 -2.88 -9.20 -18.93
N GLY A 13 -2.38 -8.82 -20.11
CA GLY A 13 -3.09 -7.96 -21.07
C GLY A 13 -3.08 -6.47 -20.71
N VAL A 14 -2.30 -6.05 -19.71
CA VAL A 14 -2.16 -4.64 -19.35
C VAL A 14 -1.31 -3.93 -20.40
N THR A 15 -1.87 -2.92 -21.04
CA THR A 15 -1.18 -2.10 -22.05
C THR A 15 -0.72 -0.75 -21.53
N THR A 16 -1.22 -0.32 -20.37
CA THR A 16 -0.95 0.98 -19.76
C THR A 16 -0.88 0.84 -18.25
N VAL A 17 0.15 1.41 -17.63
CA VAL A 17 0.31 1.46 -16.18
C VAL A 17 0.27 2.91 -15.70
N VAL A 18 -0.51 3.17 -14.65
CA VAL A 18 -0.50 4.44 -13.92
C VAL A 18 0.34 4.23 -12.67
N MET A 19 1.49 4.90 -12.57
CA MET A 19 2.49 4.62 -11.53
C MET A 19 2.72 5.83 -10.62
N GLY A 20 3.11 5.59 -9.37
CA GLY A 20 3.28 6.65 -8.37
C GLY A 20 2.00 6.93 -7.59
N ASN A 21 1.33 5.87 -7.10
CA ASN A 21 0.09 5.94 -6.32
C ASN A 21 0.39 6.06 -4.81
N CYS A 22 -0.65 6.13 -3.99
CA CYS A 22 -0.59 6.15 -2.52
C CYS A 22 0.17 7.36 -1.92
N GLY A 23 0.31 8.44 -2.69
CA GLY A 23 1.11 9.60 -2.28
C GLY A 23 2.61 9.37 -2.38
N LEU A 24 3.04 8.26 -2.99
CA LEU A 24 4.43 7.85 -3.16
C LEU A 24 4.86 7.93 -4.62
N SER A 25 6.09 8.36 -4.84
CA SER A 25 6.75 8.32 -6.15
C SER A 25 8.27 8.34 -5.94
N LEU A 26 9.05 8.16 -7.01
CA LEU A 26 10.52 8.13 -6.92
C LEU A 26 11.18 9.50 -7.17
N ALA A 27 10.39 10.53 -7.48
CA ALA A 27 10.87 11.87 -7.77
C ALA A 27 9.82 12.93 -7.40
N PRO A 28 10.24 14.16 -7.05
CA PRO A 28 11.62 14.60 -6.89
C PRO A 28 12.27 14.12 -5.58
N VAL A 29 13.58 13.85 -5.60
CA VAL A 29 14.35 13.40 -4.44
C VAL A 29 15.18 14.54 -3.89
N ARG A 30 14.98 14.89 -2.61
CA ARG A 30 15.84 15.86 -1.92
C ARG A 30 17.26 15.27 -1.79
N PRO A 31 18.32 16.03 -2.07
CA PRO A 31 19.69 15.55 -1.87
C PRO A 31 19.89 14.97 -0.45
N GLY A 32 20.41 13.74 -0.37
CA GLY A 32 20.61 13.01 0.89
C GLY A 32 19.40 12.23 1.41
N PHE A 33 18.25 12.27 0.73
CA PHE A 33 16.99 11.66 1.18
C PHE A 33 16.66 10.31 0.53
N GLY A 34 17.47 9.82 -0.43
CA GLY A 34 17.20 8.59 -1.18
C GLY A 34 17.08 7.33 -0.31
N ALA A 35 17.91 7.21 0.74
CA ALA A 35 17.82 6.10 1.69
C ALA A 35 16.48 6.07 2.43
N ARG A 36 15.89 7.23 2.70
CA ARG A 36 14.58 7.31 3.36
C ARG A 36 13.46 6.87 2.43
N ILE A 37 13.48 7.30 1.16
CA ILE A 37 12.53 6.84 0.14
C ILE A 37 12.59 5.31 0.01
N THR A 38 13.80 4.75 -0.07
CA THR A 38 14.01 3.29 -0.11
C THR A 38 13.31 2.58 1.04
N LYS A 39 13.50 3.07 2.26
CA LYS A 39 12.90 2.48 3.46
C LYS A 39 11.39 2.64 3.50
N MET A 40 10.84 3.77 3.06
CA MET A 40 9.39 3.96 2.95
C MET A 40 8.78 2.90 2.03
N PHE A 41 9.35 2.70 0.84
CA PHE A 41 8.89 1.63 -0.06
C PHE A 41 9.10 0.22 0.51
N ASN A 42 10.20 -0.04 1.23
CA ASN A 42 10.42 -1.34 1.86
C ASN A 42 9.38 -1.66 2.95
N LYS A 43 9.00 -0.68 3.77
CA LYS A 43 8.00 -0.90 4.84
C LYS A 43 6.57 -0.95 4.30
N ILE A 44 6.24 -0.08 3.35
CA ILE A 44 4.87 0.08 2.83
C ILE A 44 4.55 -0.96 1.74
N GLU A 45 5.45 -1.09 0.75
CA GLU A 45 5.22 -1.91 -0.45
C GLU A 45 5.92 -3.28 -0.38
N ASP A 46 6.59 -3.60 0.73
CA ASP A 46 7.35 -4.84 0.96
C ASP A 46 8.43 -5.09 -0.12
N ILE A 47 8.97 -4.02 -0.71
CA ILE A 47 10.00 -4.09 -1.75
C ILE A 47 11.38 -4.16 -1.10
N ASP A 48 12.14 -5.21 -1.41
CA ASP A 48 13.50 -5.39 -0.90
C ASP A 48 14.43 -4.23 -1.32
N THR A 49 15.22 -3.73 -0.36
CA THR A 49 16.14 -2.59 -0.57
C THR A 49 17.20 -2.88 -1.63
N SER A 50 17.54 -4.15 -1.88
CA SER A 50 18.49 -4.53 -2.93
C SER A 50 17.98 -4.21 -4.34
N PHE A 51 16.66 -4.22 -4.58
CA PHE A 51 16.11 -3.80 -5.87
C PHE A 51 16.32 -2.31 -6.11
N PHE A 52 16.13 -1.52 -5.05
CA PHE A 52 16.34 -0.09 -5.05
C PHE A 52 17.80 0.28 -5.33
N ASP A 53 18.74 -0.34 -4.62
CA ASP A 53 20.18 -0.11 -4.84
C ASP A 53 20.63 -0.47 -6.26
N ALA A 54 19.98 -1.47 -6.87
CA ALA A 54 20.28 -1.90 -8.23
C ALA A 54 19.66 -1.02 -9.32
N ALA A 55 18.56 -0.32 -9.05
CA ALA A 55 17.68 0.24 -10.07
C ALA A 55 17.42 1.75 -9.96
N VAL A 56 17.57 2.34 -8.77
CA VAL A 56 17.16 3.72 -8.50
C VAL A 56 18.41 4.57 -8.20
N PRO A 57 18.77 5.52 -9.06
CA PRO A 57 19.98 6.34 -8.89
C PRO A 57 19.83 7.43 -7.81
N TYR A 58 18.61 7.69 -7.31
CA TYR A 58 18.28 8.74 -6.33
C TYR A 58 18.75 10.15 -6.66
N SER A 59 19.19 10.38 -7.90
CA SER A 59 19.76 11.64 -8.36
C SER A 59 18.72 12.57 -8.98
N TRP A 60 17.46 12.13 -9.12
CA TRP A 60 16.40 12.91 -9.75
C TRP A 60 15.87 13.97 -8.77
N THR A 61 16.48 15.13 -8.80
CA THR A 61 16.08 16.28 -7.98
C THR A 61 14.86 17.01 -8.57
N SER A 62 14.47 16.67 -9.79
CA SER A 62 13.23 17.12 -10.43
C SER A 62 12.47 15.93 -11.04
N PHE A 63 11.15 16.07 -11.20
CA PHE A 63 10.33 15.06 -11.88
C PHE A 63 10.67 14.90 -13.38
N PRO A 64 10.98 15.98 -14.14
CA PRO A 64 11.45 15.86 -15.53
C PRO A 64 12.66 14.94 -15.71
N GLU A 65 13.65 15.01 -14.81
CA GLU A 65 14.84 14.12 -14.86
C GLU A 65 14.45 12.64 -14.75
N TYR A 66 13.44 12.35 -13.91
CA TYR A 66 12.89 11.01 -13.78
C TYR A 66 12.13 10.56 -15.05
N LEU A 67 11.35 11.46 -15.66
CA LEU A 67 10.65 11.17 -16.93
C LEU A 67 11.63 10.84 -18.06
N ASP A 68 12.72 11.60 -18.18
CA ASP A 68 13.76 11.34 -19.17
C ASP A 68 14.46 9.99 -18.97
N PHE A 69 14.59 9.54 -17.72
CA PHE A 69 15.15 8.22 -17.44
C PHE A 69 14.21 7.05 -17.79
N ILE A 70 12.90 7.20 -17.59
CA ILE A 70 11.95 6.10 -17.80
C ILE A 70 11.48 5.96 -19.25
N ARG A 71 11.45 7.06 -20.03
CA ARG A 71 10.80 7.11 -21.35
C ARG A 71 11.37 6.15 -22.41
N GLU A 72 12.62 5.71 -22.27
CA GLU A 72 13.29 4.94 -23.31
C GLU A 72 12.95 3.44 -23.27
N GLY A 73 12.44 2.94 -24.40
CA GLY A 73 12.30 1.50 -24.67
C GLY A 73 11.19 0.81 -23.87
N LEU A 74 10.13 1.53 -23.49
CA LEU A 74 8.99 1.00 -22.75
C LEU A 74 8.18 0.00 -23.59
N GLY A 75 7.85 -1.15 -23.00
CA GLY A 75 6.99 -2.19 -23.57
C GLY A 75 5.49 -1.99 -23.31
N VAL A 76 5.14 -1.07 -22.41
CA VAL A 76 3.77 -0.63 -22.10
C VAL A 76 3.70 0.89 -22.08
N ASN A 77 2.50 1.46 -22.20
CA ASN A 77 2.31 2.89 -21.94
C ASN A 77 2.48 3.16 -20.44
N VAL A 78 3.10 4.28 -20.09
CA VAL A 78 3.33 4.67 -18.68
C VAL A 78 2.74 6.06 -18.46
N ALA A 79 1.88 6.18 -17.45
CA ALA A 79 1.28 7.41 -16.98
C ALA A 79 1.78 7.69 -15.55
N PRO A 80 2.90 8.42 -15.40
CA PRO A 80 3.51 8.65 -14.10
C PRO A 80 2.75 9.75 -13.33
N VAL A 81 2.56 9.54 -12.04
CA VAL A 81 1.83 10.40 -11.11
C VAL A 81 2.80 10.87 -10.03
N VAL A 82 2.69 12.15 -9.63
CA VAL A 82 3.55 12.73 -8.59
C VAL A 82 2.99 12.37 -7.22
N GLY A 83 3.84 11.89 -6.31
CA GLY A 83 3.42 11.56 -4.94
C GLY A 83 3.46 12.78 -4.01
N HIS A 84 2.33 13.10 -3.37
CA HIS A 84 2.24 14.23 -2.43
C HIS A 84 3.22 14.15 -1.26
N SER A 85 3.44 12.96 -0.67
CA SER A 85 4.41 12.81 0.43
C SER A 85 5.84 13.14 -0.02
N ILE A 86 6.16 12.87 -1.28
CA ILE A 86 7.47 13.17 -1.85
C ILE A 86 7.66 14.68 -2.04
N LEU A 87 6.63 15.39 -2.50
CA LEU A 87 6.66 16.86 -2.58
C LEU A 87 6.89 17.50 -1.20
N ARG A 88 6.17 17.01 -0.17
CA ARG A 88 6.33 17.49 1.21
C ARG A 88 7.75 17.24 1.72
N HIS A 89 8.28 16.03 1.56
CA HIS A 89 9.66 15.74 1.97
C HIS A 89 10.69 16.59 1.21
N PHE A 90 10.46 16.85 -0.07
CA PHE A 90 11.34 17.68 -0.86
C PHE A 90 11.43 19.11 -0.30
N VAL A 91 10.29 19.75 -0.08
CA VAL A 91 10.20 21.14 0.39
C VAL A 91 10.50 21.26 1.89
N MET A 92 9.79 20.49 2.72
CA MET A 92 9.78 20.65 4.19
C MET A 92 10.85 19.83 4.90
N GLY A 93 11.44 18.81 4.25
CA GLY A 93 12.39 17.89 4.87
C GLY A 93 11.73 17.07 6.00
N GLU A 94 12.36 17.05 7.18
CA GLU A 94 11.84 16.35 8.37
C GLU A 94 10.53 16.95 8.90
N ALA A 95 10.30 18.25 8.69
CA ALA A 95 9.07 18.91 9.15
C ALA A 95 7.82 18.40 8.43
N ALA A 96 7.99 17.70 7.29
CA ALA A 96 6.91 17.11 6.48
C ALA A 96 6.00 16.19 7.29
N GLN A 97 6.53 15.57 8.36
CA GLN A 97 5.81 14.63 9.23
C GLN A 97 5.63 15.15 10.66
N GLN A 98 5.65 16.46 10.85
CA GLN A 98 5.56 17.07 12.19
C GLN A 98 4.49 18.15 12.28
N ARG A 99 4.12 18.76 11.14
CA ARG A 99 3.20 19.90 11.09
C ARG A 99 2.56 20.03 9.71
N THR A 100 1.54 20.88 9.62
CA THR A 100 1.02 21.38 8.35
C THR A 100 2.08 22.24 7.62
N ALA A 101 1.93 22.35 6.29
CA ALA A 101 2.78 23.24 5.49
C ALA A 101 2.39 24.70 5.71
N THR A 102 3.35 25.61 5.56
CA THR A 102 3.08 27.05 5.46
C THR A 102 2.69 27.43 4.04
N ASP A 103 2.02 28.57 3.84
CA ASP A 103 1.63 29.07 2.52
C ASP A 103 2.79 29.08 1.51
N ALA A 104 3.98 29.49 1.95
CA ALA A 104 5.19 29.52 1.12
C ALA A 104 5.71 28.12 0.75
N GLU A 105 5.49 27.11 1.61
CA GLU A 105 5.82 25.72 1.31
C GLU A 105 4.78 25.10 0.37
N ILE A 106 3.49 25.43 0.55
CA ILE A 106 2.41 25.03 -0.35
C ILE A 106 2.67 25.59 -1.75
N GLU A 107 3.04 26.87 -1.87
CA GLU A 107 3.39 27.50 -3.14
C GLU A 107 4.59 26.80 -3.82
N GLN A 108 5.63 26.45 -3.06
CA GLN A 108 6.77 25.69 -3.58
C GLN A 108 6.37 24.30 -4.10
N MET A 109 5.54 23.56 -3.34
CA MET A 109 5.05 22.26 -3.78
C MET A 109 4.18 22.37 -5.04
N CYS A 110 3.33 23.39 -5.13
CA CYS A 110 2.55 23.67 -6.34
C CYS A 110 3.45 24.00 -7.54
N GLY A 111 4.54 24.75 -7.34
CA GLY A 111 5.54 25.01 -8.38
C GLY A 111 6.17 23.74 -8.95
N LEU A 112 6.64 22.85 -8.06
CA LEU A 112 7.22 21.55 -8.44
C LEU A 112 6.21 20.64 -9.14
N LEU A 113 4.96 20.60 -8.65
CA LEU A 113 3.89 19.82 -9.26
C LEU A 113 3.54 20.35 -10.66
N ARG A 114 3.48 21.67 -10.85
CA ARG A 114 3.24 22.30 -12.15
C ARG A 114 4.32 21.92 -13.15
N GLU A 115 5.60 22.05 -12.78
CA GLU A 115 6.74 21.65 -13.63
C GLU A 115 6.65 20.17 -14.02
N ALA A 116 6.33 19.30 -13.06
CA ALA A 116 6.17 17.87 -13.31
C ALA A 116 5.05 17.57 -14.32
N ILE A 117 3.91 18.23 -14.20
CA ILE A 117 2.76 18.06 -15.11
C ILE A 117 3.07 18.60 -16.50
N GLU A 118 3.67 19.78 -16.60
CA GLU A 118 4.12 20.38 -17.87
C GLU A 118 5.12 19.47 -18.60
N ALA A 119 5.98 18.76 -17.86
CA ALA A 119 6.91 17.78 -18.40
C ALA A 119 6.27 16.44 -18.79
N GLY A 120 5.03 16.16 -18.36
CA GLY A 120 4.28 14.98 -18.77
C GLY A 120 3.73 14.11 -17.64
N ALA A 121 3.83 14.52 -16.37
CA ALA A 121 3.12 13.83 -15.30
C ALA A 121 1.60 13.82 -15.58
N PHE A 122 0.97 12.70 -15.26
CA PHE A 122 -0.44 12.45 -15.52
C PHE A 122 -1.35 13.10 -14.46
N GLY A 123 -0.84 13.29 -13.24
CA GLY A 123 -1.60 13.84 -12.12
C GLY A 123 -0.85 13.79 -10.80
N LEU A 124 -1.61 13.77 -9.71
CA LEU A 124 -1.13 13.72 -8.33
C LEU A 124 -1.69 12.48 -7.61
N SER A 125 -0.92 11.90 -6.70
CA SER A 125 -1.42 10.92 -5.74
C SER A 125 -1.27 11.43 -4.31
N MET A 126 -2.18 11.03 -3.44
CA MET A 126 -2.22 11.40 -2.02
C MET A 126 -2.73 10.23 -1.16
N SER A 127 -2.42 10.27 0.13
CA SER A 127 -2.95 9.33 1.12
C SER A 127 -3.44 10.10 2.35
N PHE A 128 -4.62 9.71 2.85
CA PHE A 128 -5.36 10.40 3.92
C PHE A 128 -5.05 9.86 5.32
N LYS A 129 -4.40 8.70 5.47
CA LYS A 129 -4.06 8.15 6.79
C LYS A 129 -2.64 7.59 6.89
N HIS A 130 -2.26 7.44 8.16
CA HIS A 130 -0.97 7.05 8.71
C HIS A 130 -0.53 5.63 8.34
N LEU A 131 -0.15 5.37 7.08
CA LEU A 131 0.93 4.38 6.90
C LEU A 131 2.14 4.90 7.66
N THR A 132 2.71 4.04 8.51
CA THR A 132 3.87 4.42 9.27
C THR A 132 5.13 4.29 8.42
N ASP A 133 5.93 5.34 8.35
CA ASP A 133 7.29 5.27 7.85
C ASP A 133 8.18 4.42 8.78
N ASP A 134 9.49 4.33 8.51
CA ASP A 134 10.44 3.51 9.27
C ASP A 134 10.58 3.88 10.76
N HIS A 135 9.91 4.93 11.24
CA HIS A 135 9.93 5.41 12.62
C HIS A 135 8.57 5.38 13.33
N ASP A 136 7.59 4.64 12.78
CA ASP A 136 6.21 4.66 13.27
C ASP A 136 5.56 6.06 13.17
N GLN A 137 6.08 6.91 12.28
CA GLN A 137 5.51 8.22 12.00
C GLN A 137 4.59 8.13 10.78
N PRO A 138 3.46 8.83 10.78
CA PRO A 138 2.61 8.87 9.60
C PRO A 138 3.33 9.33 8.34
N MET A 139 2.87 8.86 7.19
CA MET A 139 3.19 9.44 5.89
C MET A 139 3.06 10.95 5.90
N ALA A 140 3.98 11.64 5.21
CA ALA A 140 3.99 13.10 5.19
C ALA A 140 2.64 13.70 4.75
N SER A 141 1.97 13.10 3.75
CA SER A 141 0.67 13.57 3.26
C SER A 141 -0.45 13.51 4.31
N ALA A 142 -0.32 12.70 5.35
CA ALA A 142 -1.30 12.61 6.43
C ALA A 142 -1.32 13.87 7.32
N PHE A 143 -0.25 14.68 7.30
CA PHE A 143 -0.16 15.95 8.03
C PHE A 143 -0.61 17.17 7.21
N ALA A 144 -1.03 16.96 5.96
CA ALA A 144 -1.59 18.03 5.15
C ALA A 144 -2.99 18.37 5.61
N ASP A 145 -3.32 19.66 5.57
CA ASP A 145 -4.69 20.11 5.73
C ASP A 145 -5.41 20.19 4.37
N LEU A 146 -6.70 20.50 4.44
CA LEU A 146 -7.53 20.65 3.26
C LEU A 146 -7.04 21.77 2.33
N GLU A 147 -6.52 22.87 2.87
CA GLU A 147 -6.05 24.01 2.08
C GLU A 147 -4.88 23.60 1.17
N GLU A 148 -3.90 22.89 1.73
CA GLU A 148 -2.79 22.31 0.97
C GLU A 148 -3.29 21.33 -0.10
N ARG A 149 -4.19 20.41 0.25
CA ARG A 149 -4.72 19.41 -0.69
C ARG A 149 -5.50 20.06 -1.85
N VAL A 150 -6.33 21.06 -1.56
CA VAL A 150 -7.08 21.82 -2.58
C VAL A 150 -6.13 22.64 -3.46
N ALA A 151 -5.09 23.27 -2.89
CA ALA A 151 -4.12 24.03 -3.68
C ALA A 151 -3.34 23.15 -4.67
N LEU A 152 -2.90 21.97 -4.23
CA LEU A 152 -2.26 20.98 -5.10
C LEU A 152 -3.23 20.46 -6.16
N ALA A 153 -4.48 20.16 -5.77
CA ALA A 153 -5.49 19.70 -6.71
C ALA A 153 -5.82 20.75 -7.79
N ARG A 154 -5.95 22.03 -7.41
CA ARG A 154 -6.10 23.15 -8.36
C ARG A 154 -4.91 23.25 -9.29
N THR A 155 -3.69 23.07 -8.77
CA THR A 155 -2.48 23.06 -9.60
C THR A 155 -2.53 21.97 -10.68
N VAL A 156 -3.06 20.77 -10.37
CA VAL A 156 -3.27 19.72 -11.37
C VAL A 156 -4.19 20.19 -12.50
N VAL A 157 -5.30 20.82 -12.13
CA VAL A 157 -6.32 21.33 -13.07
C VAL A 157 -5.80 22.48 -13.91
N ASP A 158 -5.17 23.47 -13.26
CA ASP A 158 -4.61 24.66 -13.92
C ASP A 158 -3.49 24.31 -14.90
N ALA A 159 -2.73 23.24 -14.62
CA ALA A 159 -1.70 22.71 -15.51
C ALA A 159 -2.25 21.80 -16.63
N GLY A 160 -3.58 21.67 -16.76
CA GLY A 160 -4.24 20.97 -17.87
C GLY A 160 -4.41 19.46 -17.67
N ARG A 161 -4.27 18.95 -16.45
CA ARG A 161 -4.59 17.56 -16.08
C ARG A 161 -5.80 17.53 -15.16
N LEU A 162 -6.31 16.34 -14.86
CA LEU A 162 -7.46 16.19 -13.96
C LEU A 162 -7.26 15.08 -12.93
N TYR A 163 -6.30 14.18 -13.12
CA TYR A 163 -6.24 12.95 -12.35
C TYR A 163 -5.65 13.19 -10.95
N ILE A 164 -6.43 12.82 -9.93
CA ILE A 164 -5.96 12.70 -8.56
C ILE A 164 -6.31 11.32 -8.05
N GLN A 165 -5.31 10.57 -7.62
CA GLN A 165 -5.50 9.33 -6.90
C GLN A 165 -5.38 9.59 -5.39
N ALA A 166 -6.32 9.09 -4.61
CA ALA A 166 -6.31 9.21 -3.17
C ALA A 166 -6.50 7.85 -2.53
N THR A 167 -5.61 7.50 -1.61
CA THR A 167 -5.69 6.27 -0.85
C THR A 167 -6.41 6.54 0.47
N LEU A 168 -7.54 5.85 0.68
CA LEU A 168 -8.43 6.01 1.84
C LEU A 168 -8.36 4.74 2.70
N GLU A 169 -7.71 4.84 3.86
CA GLU A 169 -7.18 3.67 4.59
C GLU A 169 -7.72 3.53 6.01
N SER A 170 -8.66 4.36 6.43
CA SER A 170 -9.22 4.17 7.76
C SER A 170 -9.95 2.82 7.87
N SER A 171 -9.51 2.01 8.83
CA SER A 171 -10.19 0.78 9.22
C SER A 171 -11.51 1.03 9.95
N ASP A 172 -11.67 2.21 10.53
CA ASP A 172 -12.92 2.71 11.07
C ASP A 172 -13.73 3.33 9.93
N MET A 173 -14.94 2.82 9.72
CA MET A 173 -15.77 3.20 8.57
C MET A 173 -16.29 4.63 8.68
N ASP A 174 -16.58 5.14 9.87
CA ASP A 174 -17.05 6.52 10.02
C ASP A 174 -15.94 7.50 9.62
N LEU A 175 -14.73 7.25 10.11
CA LEU A 175 -13.54 8.01 9.68
C LEU A 175 -13.26 7.85 8.18
N LYS A 176 -13.44 6.65 7.61
CA LYS A 176 -13.25 6.43 6.16
C LYS A 176 -14.25 7.26 5.34
N LEU A 177 -15.50 7.35 5.79
CA LEU A 177 -16.53 8.17 5.14
C LEU A 177 -16.24 9.68 5.26
N GLU A 178 -15.57 10.13 6.32
CA GLU A 178 -15.03 11.49 6.43
C GLU A 178 -13.89 11.74 5.42
N GLU A 179 -13.00 10.75 5.21
CA GLU A 179 -11.97 10.85 4.17
C GLU A 179 -12.58 10.95 2.76
N TYR A 180 -13.66 10.19 2.49
CA TYR A 180 -14.44 10.34 1.25
C TYR A 180 -15.08 11.73 1.12
N GLU A 181 -15.65 12.26 2.20
CA GLU A 181 -16.23 13.60 2.23
C GLU A 181 -15.20 14.67 1.82
N GLU A 182 -14.00 14.61 2.42
CA GLU A 182 -12.92 15.54 2.12
C GLU A 182 -12.43 15.40 0.67
N LEU A 183 -12.24 14.16 0.18
CA LEU A 183 -11.86 13.93 -1.22
C LEU A 183 -12.91 14.46 -2.21
N GLY A 184 -14.18 14.33 -1.84
CA GLY A 184 -15.31 14.94 -2.53
C GLY A 184 -15.25 16.46 -2.58
N GLN A 185 -14.96 17.09 -1.44
CA GLN A 185 -14.76 18.54 -1.34
C GLN A 185 -13.59 19.00 -2.22
N ILE A 186 -12.46 18.28 -2.20
CA ILE A 186 -11.32 18.54 -3.08
C ILE A 186 -11.74 18.49 -4.55
N ALA A 187 -12.49 17.46 -4.97
CA ALA A 187 -12.95 17.32 -6.35
C ALA A 187 -13.85 18.50 -6.79
N ILE A 188 -14.74 18.96 -5.91
CA ILE A 188 -15.64 20.10 -6.18
C ILE A 188 -14.84 21.41 -6.25
N GLU A 189 -13.99 21.69 -5.27
CA GLU A 189 -13.29 22.98 -5.14
C GLU A 189 -12.16 23.19 -6.14
N SER A 190 -11.56 22.11 -6.62
CA SER A 190 -10.50 22.16 -7.63
C SER A 190 -11.00 21.90 -9.05
N GLY A 191 -12.10 21.15 -9.19
CA GLY A 191 -12.48 20.57 -10.47
C GLY A 191 -11.58 19.39 -10.88
N ALA A 192 -10.84 18.76 -9.96
CA ALA A 192 -10.13 17.54 -10.27
C ALA A 192 -11.09 16.35 -10.45
N CYS A 193 -10.60 15.31 -11.13
CA CYS A 193 -11.19 13.98 -11.19
C CYS A 193 -10.48 13.10 -10.17
N CYS A 194 -11.15 12.85 -9.04
CA CYS A 194 -10.60 12.13 -7.91
C CYS A 194 -10.95 10.64 -7.98
N SER A 195 -9.97 9.81 -7.64
CA SER A 195 -10.03 8.36 -7.68
C SER A 195 -9.69 7.80 -6.30
N ALA A 196 -10.67 7.23 -5.62
CA ALA A 196 -10.54 6.66 -4.28
C ALA A 196 -10.07 5.20 -4.35
N LEU A 197 -8.84 4.94 -3.90
CA LEU A 197 -8.24 3.61 -3.83
C LEU A 197 -8.33 3.07 -2.38
N ALA A 198 -8.91 1.90 -2.12
CA ALA A 198 -9.73 1.08 -3.01
C ALA A 198 -11.03 0.67 -2.32
N VAL A 199 -12.07 0.48 -3.14
CA VAL A 199 -13.34 -0.13 -2.72
C VAL A 199 -13.19 -1.64 -2.87
N MET A 200 -13.25 -2.34 -1.74
CA MET A 200 -12.98 -3.78 -1.69
C MET A 200 -14.06 -4.55 -0.93
N ASP A 201 -14.43 -5.73 -1.44
CA ASP A 201 -15.13 -6.74 -0.65
C ASP A 201 -14.19 -7.38 0.37
N LEU A 202 -14.48 -7.18 1.65
CA LEU A 202 -13.77 -7.78 2.78
C LEU A 202 -14.75 -8.72 3.49
N PRO A 203 -14.79 -10.03 3.16
CA PRO A 203 -15.83 -10.94 3.64
C PRO A 203 -15.98 -10.99 5.17
N HIS A 204 -14.90 -10.73 5.90
CA HIS A 204 -14.87 -10.69 7.36
C HIS A 204 -15.48 -9.41 7.96
N GLN A 205 -15.72 -8.38 7.15
CA GLN A 205 -16.32 -7.10 7.51
C GLN A 205 -17.73 -6.92 6.92
N GLY A 206 -18.28 -7.96 6.27
CA GLY A 206 -19.60 -7.91 5.65
C GLY A 206 -19.64 -6.98 4.43
N SER A 207 -20.77 -6.31 4.23
CA SER A 207 -21.02 -5.48 3.03
C SER A 207 -20.56 -4.03 3.17
N GLN A 208 -19.41 -3.78 3.81
CA GLN A 208 -18.90 -2.42 4.03
C GLN A 208 -18.65 -1.64 2.74
N TYR A 209 -18.23 -2.31 1.66
CA TYR A 209 -18.07 -1.70 0.34
C TYR A 209 -19.32 -0.95 -0.14
N GLN A 210 -20.52 -1.36 0.29
CA GLN A 210 -21.77 -0.72 -0.11
C GLN A 210 -21.87 0.70 0.48
N LEU A 211 -21.39 0.91 1.70
CA LEU A 211 -21.38 2.23 2.34
C LEU A 211 -20.47 3.20 1.58
N GLU A 212 -19.33 2.70 1.08
CA GLU A 212 -18.41 3.48 0.25
C GLU A 212 -19.04 3.84 -1.10
N ILE A 213 -19.73 2.90 -1.75
CA ILE A 213 -20.46 3.14 -3.00
C ILE A 213 -21.59 4.16 -2.80
N ASP A 214 -22.36 4.03 -1.73
CA ASP A 214 -23.45 4.95 -1.41
C ASP A 214 -22.89 6.36 -1.18
N LYS A 215 -21.72 6.47 -0.51
CA LYS A 215 -21.03 7.73 -0.31
C LYS A 215 -20.52 8.35 -1.61
N LEU A 216 -19.92 7.54 -2.50
CA LEU A 216 -19.53 7.98 -3.85
C LEU A 216 -20.73 8.49 -4.64
N ALA A 217 -21.88 7.82 -4.56
CA ALA A 217 -23.11 8.24 -5.24
C ALA A 217 -23.62 9.59 -4.71
N GLU A 218 -23.64 9.75 -3.38
CA GLU A 218 -24.02 10.99 -2.70
C GLU A 218 -23.12 12.17 -3.15
N LEU A 219 -21.80 11.96 -3.14
CA LEU A 219 -20.81 12.95 -3.57
C LEU A 219 -20.96 13.32 -5.04
N ARG A 220 -21.24 12.32 -5.89
CA ARG A 220 -21.51 12.56 -7.31
C ARG A 220 -22.76 13.37 -7.56
N ALA A 221 -23.81 13.13 -6.78
CA ALA A 221 -25.03 13.95 -6.83
C ALA A 221 -24.77 15.42 -6.43
N ARG A 222 -23.74 15.68 -5.60
CA ARG A 222 -23.27 17.04 -5.25
C ARG A 222 -22.33 17.67 -6.28
N GLY A 223 -21.98 16.96 -7.34
CA GLY A 223 -21.14 17.47 -8.44
C GLY A 223 -19.65 17.15 -8.32
N ALA A 224 -19.22 16.38 -7.31
CA ALA A 224 -17.84 15.92 -7.21
C ALA A 224 -17.52 14.96 -8.35
N ARG A 225 -16.42 15.17 -9.10
CA ARG A 225 -15.94 14.17 -10.07
C ARG A 225 -15.12 13.09 -9.36
N ILE A 226 -15.81 12.26 -8.58
CA ILE A 226 -15.19 11.19 -7.79
C ILE A 226 -15.61 9.80 -8.30
N TYR A 227 -14.67 8.87 -8.28
CA TYR A 227 -14.83 7.45 -8.62
C TYR A 227 -14.07 6.60 -7.60
N GLY A 228 -14.56 5.40 -7.33
CA GLY A 228 -13.78 4.39 -6.60
C GLY A 228 -12.92 3.58 -7.57
N GLN A 229 -11.81 3.04 -7.09
CA GLN A 229 -11.03 2.02 -7.78
C GLN A 229 -11.24 0.67 -7.10
N THR A 230 -11.31 -0.38 -7.90
CA THR A 230 -11.42 -1.74 -7.39
C THR A 230 -10.49 -2.68 -8.14
N MET A 231 -10.29 -3.89 -7.62
CA MET A 231 -9.42 -4.89 -8.23
C MET A 231 -10.23 -6.00 -8.89
N THR A 232 -9.78 -6.44 -10.06
CA THR A 232 -10.45 -7.47 -10.88
C THR A 232 -10.18 -8.90 -10.41
N ARG A 233 -9.25 -9.07 -9.45
CA ARG A 233 -8.84 -10.37 -8.93
C ARG A 233 -8.88 -10.36 -7.40
N PRO A 234 -9.23 -11.47 -6.75
CA PRO A 234 -8.99 -11.68 -5.33
C PRO A 234 -7.54 -11.39 -4.93
N LEU A 235 -7.36 -10.70 -3.80
CA LEU A 235 -6.03 -10.56 -3.20
C LEU A 235 -5.75 -11.79 -2.34
N ASP A 236 -4.85 -12.63 -2.85
CA ASP A 236 -4.33 -13.78 -2.14
C ASP A 236 -3.05 -13.37 -1.42
N PHE A 237 -2.91 -13.73 -0.15
CA PHE A 237 -1.67 -13.53 0.60
C PHE A 237 -0.89 -14.83 0.67
N SER A 238 0.43 -14.77 0.54
CA SER A 238 1.30 -15.90 0.84
C SER A 238 2.58 -15.44 1.52
N PHE A 239 3.13 -16.27 2.39
CA PHE A 239 4.39 -15.95 3.05
C PHE A 239 5.21 -17.17 3.43
N ARG A 240 6.50 -16.90 3.61
CA ARG A 240 7.45 -17.73 4.36
C ARG A 240 8.05 -16.85 5.44
N LEU A 241 8.30 -17.40 6.62
CA LEU A 241 8.91 -16.63 7.72
C LEU A 241 10.37 -16.22 7.42
N THR A 242 10.97 -16.79 6.36
CA THR A 242 12.28 -16.36 5.82
C THR A 242 12.24 -15.07 5.00
N LYS A 243 11.04 -14.58 4.65
CA LYS A 243 10.84 -13.33 3.90
C LYS A 243 10.16 -12.29 4.78
N ALA A 244 10.31 -11.02 4.41
CA ALA A 244 9.49 -9.96 4.97
C ALA A 244 8.02 -10.20 4.60
N ILE A 245 7.11 -9.78 5.48
CA ILE A 245 5.68 -9.72 5.18
C ILE A 245 5.06 -8.63 6.06
N SER A 246 4.37 -7.69 5.42
CA SER A 246 3.72 -6.55 6.06
C SER A 246 2.66 -6.94 7.11
N LEU A 247 2.03 -8.11 6.99
CA LEU A 247 1.03 -8.63 7.94
C LEU A 247 1.55 -8.66 9.39
N PHE A 248 2.84 -8.93 9.59
CA PHE A 248 3.45 -9.02 10.91
C PHE A 248 4.06 -7.70 11.40
N TYR A 249 4.21 -6.68 10.53
CA TYR A 249 4.76 -5.37 10.92
C TYR A 249 3.82 -4.55 11.80
N LEU A 250 2.52 -4.83 11.74
CA LEU A 250 1.51 -4.13 12.55
C LEU A 250 1.64 -4.44 14.06
N ALA A 251 2.21 -5.59 14.42
CA ALA A 251 2.43 -5.97 15.82
C ALA A 251 3.90 -5.67 16.21
N PRO A 252 4.18 -4.77 17.18
CA PRO A 252 5.54 -4.30 17.47
C PRO A 252 6.56 -5.41 17.73
N VAL A 253 6.20 -6.40 18.56
CA VAL A 253 7.06 -7.55 18.90
C VAL A 253 7.43 -8.36 17.64
N TRP A 254 6.49 -8.49 16.71
CA TRP A 254 6.73 -9.18 15.45
C TRP A 254 7.55 -8.33 14.48
N SER A 255 7.25 -7.03 14.37
CA SER A 255 8.01 -6.09 13.55
C SER A 255 9.50 -6.14 13.87
N ASP A 256 9.86 -6.05 15.16
CA ASP A 256 11.25 -6.09 15.65
C ASP A 256 12.01 -7.35 15.25
N ILE A 257 11.31 -8.46 15.07
CA ILE A 257 11.87 -9.76 14.65
C ILE A 257 11.95 -9.83 13.12
N MET A 258 10.88 -9.42 12.44
CA MET A 258 10.74 -9.54 11.00
C MET A 258 11.63 -8.56 10.21
N VAL A 259 12.16 -7.50 10.83
CA VAL A 259 13.16 -6.63 10.20
C VAL A 259 14.60 -7.16 10.33
N LYS A 260 14.85 -8.19 11.16
CA LYS A 260 16.20 -8.73 11.36
C LYS A 260 16.68 -9.56 10.16
N PRO A 261 18.00 -9.70 9.96
CA PRO A 261 18.56 -10.65 9.00
C PRO A 261 17.99 -12.06 9.21
N VAL A 262 17.78 -12.78 8.11
CA VAL A 262 17.07 -14.09 8.13
C VAL A 262 17.66 -15.09 9.13
N GLY A 263 18.98 -15.11 9.32
CA GLY A 263 19.64 -16.01 10.28
C GLY A 263 19.28 -15.69 11.74
N GLU A 264 19.34 -14.43 12.13
CA GLU A 264 18.95 -13.98 13.48
C GLU A 264 17.46 -14.18 13.73
N ARG A 265 16.64 -13.87 12.73
CA ARG A 265 15.19 -14.08 12.77
C ARG A 265 14.84 -15.54 13.03
N LYS A 266 15.43 -16.46 12.27
CA LYS A 266 15.23 -17.91 12.44
C LYS A 266 15.66 -18.36 13.82
N ALA A 267 16.79 -17.86 14.33
CA ALA A 267 17.26 -18.21 15.67
C ALA A 267 16.26 -17.81 16.77
N ILE A 268 15.65 -16.62 16.66
CA ILE A 268 14.63 -16.15 17.62
C ILE A 268 13.35 -16.98 17.48
N LEU A 269 12.83 -17.14 16.26
CA LEU A 269 11.57 -17.85 16.01
C LEU A 269 11.66 -19.35 16.32
N ALA A 270 12.87 -19.93 16.34
CA ALA A 270 13.10 -21.33 16.70
C ALA A 270 13.01 -21.60 18.20
N ASP A 271 13.05 -20.57 19.06
CA ASP A 271 12.97 -20.73 20.51
C ASP A 271 11.50 -20.86 20.98
N PRO A 272 11.05 -22.04 21.44
CA PRO A 272 9.68 -22.20 21.89
C PRO A 272 9.33 -21.35 23.12
N ALA A 273 10.32 -20.83 23.85
CA ALA A 273 10.09 -19.99 25.01
C ALA A 273 9.45 -18.64 24.66
N VAL A 274 9.65 -18.13 23.43
CA VAL A 274 9.08 -16.85 22.99
C VAL A 274 7.69 -16.98 22.36
N TRP A 275 7.27 -18.19 21.97
CA TRP A 275 6.04 -18.41 21.21
C TRP A 275 4.75 -17.93 21.90
N PRO A 276 4.55 -18.13 23.22
CA PRO A 276 3.36 -17.60 23.89
C PRO A 276 3.25 -16.08 23.82
N SER A 277 4.38 -15.37 23.90
CA SER A 277 4.42 -13.91 23.77
C SER A 277 4.10 -13.47 22.35
N LEU A 278 4.55 -14.23 21.35
CA LEU A 278 4.26 -13.95 19.94
C LEU A 278 2.80 -14.22 19.58
N ASP A 279 2.20 -15.27 20.14
CA ASP A 279 0.78 -15.57 20.02
C ASP A 279 -0.07 -14.45 20.63
N GLU A 280 0.23 -14.05 21.86
CA GLU A 280 -0.47 -12.97 22.55
C GLU A 280 -0.36 -11.64 21.80
N ALA A 281 0.85 -11.34 21.28
CA ALA A 281 1.10 -10.12 20.54
C ALA A 281 0.21 -9.97 19.29
N LEU A 282 -0.28 -11.06 18.68
CA LEU A 282 -1.14 -10.98 17.49
C LEU A 282 -2.63 -10.88 17.82
N LYS A 283 -3.07 -11.25 19.03
CA LYS A 283 -4.51 -11.27 19.39
C LYS A 283 -5.19 -9.91 19.29
N ASN A 284 -4.43 -8.84 19.50
CA ASN A 284 -4.94 -7.47 19.48
C ASN A 284 -4.87 -6.80 18.10
N TYR A 285 -4.42 -7.52 17.07
CA TYR A 285 -4.26 -6.99 15.72
C TYR A 285 -5.08 -7.81 14.72
N ALA A 286 -5.50 -7.17 13.63
CA ALA A 286 -6.20 -7.86 12.53
C ALA A 286 -5.37 -9.04 12.00
N SER A 287 -4.04 -8.96 12.08
CA SER A 287 -3.15 -10.07 11.71
C SER A 287 -3.42 -11.35 12.51
N GLY A 288 -3.73 -11.29 13.79
CA GLY A 288 -4.08 -12.49 14.57
C GLY A 288 -5.37 -13.17 14.11
N SER A 289 -6.39 -12.39 13.76
CA SER A 289 -7.66 -12.94 13.27
C SER A 289 -7.55 -13.52 11.86
N ILE A 290 -6.58 -13.06 11.07
CA ILE A 290 -6.32 -13.51 9.70
C ILE A 290 -5.36 -14.72 9.67
N VAL A 291 -4.30 -14.74 10.50
CA VAL A 291 -3.26 -15.79 10.51
C VAL A 291 -3.85 -17.19 10.63
N GLN A 292 -4.85 -17.37 11.49
CA GLN A 292 -5.53 -18.66 11.66
C GLN A 292 -6.17 -19.22 10.38
N ASN A 293 -6.46 -18.38 9.38
CA ASN A 293 -7.08 -18.77 8.11
C ASN A 293 -6.05 -19.12 7.02
N PHE A 294 -4.76 -18.93 7.26
CA PHE A 294 -3.72 -19.36 6.31
C PHE A 294 -3.63 -20.88 6.27
N LYS A 295 -3.51 -21.44 5.06
CA LYS A 295 -3.31 -22.85 4.80
C LYS A 295 -1.83 -23.17 4.59
N ILE A 296 -1.47 -24.39 4.97
CA ILE A 296 -0.12 -24.92 4.76
C ILE A 296 -0.05 -25.52 3.35
N ARG A 297 0.80 -24.95 2.48
CA ARG A 297 0.87 -25.32 1.05
C ARG A 297 2.09 -26.11 0.65
N GLU A 298 3.24 -25.74 1.19
CA GLU A 298 4.50 -26.43 0.94
C GLU A 298 5.17 -26.71 2.27
N VAL A 299 5.67 -27.93 2.43
CA VAL A 299 6.41 -28.37 3.62
C VAL A 299 7.69 -29.09 3.19
N ARG A 300 8.68 -29.21 4.08
CA ARG A 300 9.96 -29.90 3.79
C ARG A 300 10.19 -31.13 4.66
N ALA A 301 9.81 -31.08 5.93
CA ALA A 301 9.93 -32.19 6.86
C ALA A 301 8.83 -33.21 6.58
N ALA A 302 9.21 -34.49 6.48
CA ALA A 302 8.27 -35.58 6.24
C ALA A 302 7.14 -35.64 7.28
N GLY A 303 7.43 -35.24 8.53
CA GLY A 303 6.41 -35.16 9.59
C GLY A 303 5.33 -34.10 9.36
N ASN A 304 5.60 -33.09 8.53
CA ASN A 304 4.68 -31.99 8.24
C ASN A 304 3.69 -32.30 7.12
N GLU A 305 3.90 -33.37 6.34
CA GLU A 305 2.98 -33.78 5.25
C GLU A 305 1.54 -33.98 5.75
N ALA A 306 1.38 -34.40 7.01
CA ALA A 306 0.08 -34.61 7.65
C ALA A 306 -0.73 -33.32 7.92
N TYR A 307 -0.15 -32.15 7.66
CA TYR A 307 -0.80 -30.84 7.83
C TYR A 307 -1.02 -30.10 6.50
N LEU A 308 -0.56 -30.64 5.37
CA LEU A 308 -0.79 -30.04 4.06
C LEU A 308 -2.28 -29.81 3.79
N GLY A 309 -2.62 -28.61 3.31
CA GLY A 309 -3.98 -28.18 3.00
C GLY A 309 -4.82 -27.75 4.21
N LEU A 310 -4.38 -28.04 5.44
CA LEU A 310 -5.04 -27.57 6.65
C LEU A 310 -4.77 -26.08 6.84
N THR A 311 -5.75 -25.39 7.39
CA THR A 311 -5.56 -24.06 7.98
C THR A 311 -4.72 -24.13 9.24
N LEU A 312 -4.09 -23.02 9.63
CA LEU A 312 -3.37 -22.92 10.89
C LEU A 312 -4.29 -23.14 12.11
N ARG A 313 -5.58 -22.81 12.00
CA ARG A 313 -6.60 -23.20 12.99
C ARG A 313 -6.69 -24.72 13.12
N GLU A 314 -6.96 -25.43 12.03
CA GLU A 314 -7.11 -26.90 12.04
C GLU A 314 -5.82 -27.61 12.46
N ALA A 315 -4.66 -27.10 12.05
CA ALA A 315 -3.36 -27.61 12.48
C ALA A 315 -3.16 -27.41 13.99
N GLY A 316 -3.50 -26.23 14.52
CA GLY A 316 -3.47 -25.95 15.96
C GLY A 316 -4.36 -26.87 16.76
N GLU A 317 -5.61 -27.08 16.33
CA GLU A 317 -6.55 -28.03 16.95
C GLU A 317 -5.99 -29.45 16.97
N LYS A 318 -5.41 -29.90 15.85
CA LYS A 318 -4.77 -31.22 15.74
C LYS A 318 -3.55 -31.39 16.64
N MET A 319 -2.82 -30.31 16.91
CA MET A 319 -1.63 -30.29 17.77
C MET A 319 -1.93 -30.00 19.25
N GLY A 320 -3.14 -29.53 19.58
CA GLY A 320 -3.45 -28.98 20.90
C GLY A 320 -2.70 -27.69 21.21
N ARG A 321 -2.49 -26.84 20.19
CA ARG A 321 -1.72 -25.58 20.25
C ARG A 321 -2.52 -24.43 19.65
N SER A 322 -2.09 -23.18 19.91
CA SER A 322 -2.66 -22.03 19.20
C SER A 322 -2.32 -22.07 17.70
N PRO A 323 -3.05 -21.33 16.84
CA PRO A 323 -2.69 -21.23 15.41
C PRO A 323 -1.28 -20.69 15.17
N VAL A 324 -0.82 -19.74 15.99
CA VAL A 324 0.53 -19.14 15.89
C VAL A 324 1.59 -20.15 16.33
N GLU A 325 1.36 -20.87 17.42
CA GLU A 325 2.27 -21.91 17.87
C GLU A 325 2.36 -23.08 16.89
N ALA A 326 1.24 -23.45 16.26
CA ALA A 326 1.22 -24.46 15.19
C ALA A 326 2.03 -24.00 13.97
N MET A 327 1.85 -22.74 13.55
CA MET A 327 2.64 -22.13 12.48
C MET A 327 4.14 -22.21 12.78
N LEU A 328 4.56 -21.78 13.98
CA LEU A 328 5.97 -21.79 14.39
C LEU A 328 6.53 -23.22 14.53
N THR A 329 5.73 -24.16 15.01
CA THR A 329 6.11 -25.59 15.10
C THR A 329 6.42 -26.17 13.72
N ILE A 330 5.50 -25.98 12.77
CA ILE A 330 5.64 -26.48 11.39
C ILE A 330 6.82 -25.79 10.71
N ALA A 331 6.87 -24.46 10.79
CA ALA A 331 7.92 -23.66 10.17
C ALA A 331 9.31 -24.03 10.71
N ALA A 332 9.49 -24.17 12.02
CA ALA A 332 10.78 -24.53 12.60
C ALA A 332 11.27 -25.90 12.11
N ALA A 333 10.38 -26.88 11.95
CA ALA A 333 10.73 -28.20 11.41
C ALA A 333 11.15 -28.15 9.93
N ASP A 334 10.64 -27.17 9.17
CA ASP A 334 10.96 -26.94 7.75
C ASP A 334 12.10 -25.94 7.53
N ASP A 335 12.86 -25.59 8.57
CA ASP A 335 13.89 -24.54 8.50
C ASP A 335 13.33 -23.17 8.05
N PHE A 336 12.06 -22.92 8.40
CA PHE A 336 11.23 -21.74 8.14
C PHE A 336 10.83 -21.51 6.67
N GLU A 337 10.98 -22.55 5.85
CA GLU A 337 10.71 -22.49 4.41
C GLU A 337 9.31 -23.00 4.03
N THR A 338 8.47 -23.34 5.03
CA THR A 338 7.05 -23.65 4.83
C THR A 338 6.35 -22.49 4.12
N LEU A 339 5.61 -22.78 3.06
CA LEU A 339 4.74 -21.81 2.39
C LEU A 339 3.36 -21.83 3.03
N PHE A 340 2.94 -20.69 3.54
CA PHE A 340 1.57 -20.44 4.00
C PHE A 340 0.86 -19.55 2.98
N ASP A 341 -0.42 -19.82 2.66
CA ASP A 341 -1.24 -18.94 1.83
C ASP A 341 -2.64 -18.71 2.41
N CYS A 342 -3.28 -17.61 2.04
CA CYS A 342 -4.68 -17.35 2.33
C CYS A 342 -5.31 -16.78 1.06
N THR A 343 -6.22 -17.55 0.46
CA THR A 343 -6.89 -17.17 -0.78
C THR A 343 -8.24 -16.52 -0.51
N GLY A 344 -8.58 -15.47 -1.25
CA GLY A 344 -9.88 -14.80 -1.12
C GLY A 344 -10.07 -14.02 0.19
N LEU A 345 -8.97 -13.54 0.79
CA LEU A 345 -9.04 -12.66 1.96
C LEU A 345 -9.72 -11.33 1.63
N VAL A 346 -9.45 -10.84 0.43
CA VAL A 346 -10.12 -9.71 -0.22
C VAL A 346 -10.75 -10.24 -1.50
N HIS A 347 -11.96 -9.79 -1.82
CA HIS A 347 -12.67 -10.18 -3.04
C HIS A 347 -12.93 -11.70 -3.09
N GLY A 348 -13.20 -12.32 -1.94
CA GLY A 348 -13.46 -13.75 -1.83
C GLY A 348 -14.80 -14.19 -2.43
N ASN A 349 -15.73 -13.26 -2.67
CA ASN A 349 -17.03 -13.54 -3.29
C ASN A 349 -17.09 -13.02 -4.75
N VAL A 350 -17.04 -13.95 -5.71
CA VAL A 350 -17.03 -13.62 -7.15
C VAL A 350 -18.28 -12.84 -7.59
N ASP A 351 -19.45 -13.11 -7.01
CA ASP A 351 -20.68 -12.39 -7.37
C ASP A 351 -20.64 -10.93 -6.92
N VAL A 352 -20.06 -10.68 -5.75
CA VAL A 352 -19.82 -9.30 -5.26
C VAL A 352 -18.81 -8.60 -6.16
N VAL A 353 -17.69 -9.27 -6.50
CA VAL A 353 -16.67 -8.71 -7.39
C VAL A 353 -17.27 -8.34 -8.75
N ALA A 354 -18.09 -9.22 -9.34
CA ALA A 354 -18.79 -8.91 -10.59
C ALA A 354 -19.68 -7.66 -10.45
N SER A 355 -20.43 -7.55 -9.35
CA SER A 355 -21.26 -6.37 -9.07
C SER A 355 -20.45 -5.09 -8.87
N LEU A 356 -19.24 -5.16 -8.29
CA LEU A 356 -18.35 -4.02 -8.17
C LEU A 356 -17.85 -3.58 -9.54
N LEU A 357 -17.41 -4.53 -10.38
CA LEU A 357 -16.90 -4.25 -11.72
C LEU A 357 -17.97 -3.69 -12.67
N ASP A 358 -19.24 -4.07 -12.48
CA ASP A 358 -20.37 -3.54 -13.26
C ASP A 358 -20.89 -2.17 -12.75
N ASN A 359 -20.37 -1.67 -11.61
CA ASN A 359 -20.84 -0.43 -11.02
C ASN A 359 -20.23 0.79 -11.73
N PRO A 360 -21.02 1.73 -12.27
CA PRO A 360 -20.52 2.89 -13.02
C PRO A 360 -19.74 3.91 -12.18
N LEU A 361 -19.75 3.79 -10.85
CA LEU A 361 -18.96 4.62 -9.93
C LEU A 361 -17.59 4.04 -9.65
N LEU A 362 -17.31 2.81 -10.08
CA LEU A 362 -16.02 2.15 -9.92
C LEU A 362 -15.30 2.08 -11.27
N GLN A 363 -13.99 2.39 -11.29
CA GLN A 363 -13.14 2.39 -12.48
C GLN A 363 -11.89 1.52 -12.33
#